data_AF-A0A7V8WJP6-F1
#
_entry.id   AF-A0A7V8WJP6-F1
#
_cell.length_a   1.000
_cell.length_b   1.000
_cell.length_c   1.000
_cell.angle_alpha   90.00
_cell.angle_beta   90.00
_cell.angle_gamma   90.00
#
_symmetry.space_group_name_H-M   'P 1'
#
loop_
_entity.id
_entity.type
_entity.pdbx_description
1 polymer ?
#
loop_
_entity_poly.entity_id
_entity_poly.type
_entity_poly.pdbx_seq_one_letter_code
_entity_poly.pdbx_strand_id
1 'polypeptide(L)'
;MAALAYLLLPISGGIAYFAASTPRVRLHGLQAALLGALWPASLYAGARVSPGVTQVVFVVMGVIWLVVMASAALGKDLWLPGVGRLLTRVSDRPGR
;
A
#
# COMPACT_ATOMS: atom_id res chain seq x y z
N MET A 1 -18.38 -4.66 12.29
CA MET A 1 -17.98 -3.29 11.89
C MET A 1 -16.46 -3.11 11.68
N ALA A 2 -15.57 -3.74 12.46
CA ALA A 2 -14.11 -3.60 12.27
C ALA A 2 -13.58 -4.06 10.90
N ALA A 3 -14.18 -5.09 10.29
CA ALA A 3 -13.79 -5.61 8.98
C ALA A 3 -13.83 -4.56 7.84
N LEU A 4 -14.74 -3.58 7.93
CA LEU A 4 -14.89 -2.55 6.90
C LEU A 4 -13.70 -1.58 6.88
N ALA A 5 -13.15 -1.25 8.06
CA ALA A 5 -11.98 -0.39 8.17
C ALA A 5 -10.74 -0.99 7.48
N TYR A 6 -10.61 -2.32 7.52
CA TYR A 6 -9.53 -3.03 6.84
C TYR A 6 -9.70 -3.09 5.31
N LEU A 7 -10.93 -2.91 4.81
CA LEU A 7 -11.21 -2.91 3.37
C LEU A 7 -11.08 -1.53 2.72
N LEU A 8 -11.27 -0.45 3.48
CA LEU A 8 -11.22 0.91 2.94
C LEU A 8 -9.86 1.27 2.37
N LEU A 9 -8.76 0.96 3.07
CA LEU A 9 -7.40 1.27 2.60
C LEU A 9 -7.02 0.52 1.31
N PRO A 10 -7.22 -0.82 1.20
CA PRO A 10 -6.88 -1.52 -0.03
C PRO A 10 -7.78 -1.14 -1.22
N ILE A 11 -9.08 -0.92 -0.99
CA ILE A 11 -10.02 -0.54 -2.05
C ILE A 11 -9.74 0.89 -2.53
N SER A 12 -9.55 1.85 -1.62
CA SER A 12 -9.24 3.24 -2.01
C SER A 12 -7.90 3.35 -2.74
N GLY A 13 -6.88 2.58 -2.32
CA GLY A 13 -5.62 2.48 -3.04
C GLY A 13 -5.78 1.87 -4.44
N GLY A 14 -6.59 0.81 -4.58
CA GLY A 14 -6.90 0.20 -5.87
C GLY A 14 -7.62 1.16 -6.82
N ILE A 15 -8.61 1.90 -6.30
CA ILE A 15 -9.31 2.95 -7.06
C ILE A 15 -8.32 4.02 -7.53
N ALA A 16 -7.45 4.52 -6.64
CA ALA A 16 -6.42 5.49 -7.00
C ALA A 16 -5.46 4.94 -8.06
N TYR A 17 -5.12 3.65 -8.05
CA TYR A 17 -4.28 3.03 -9.06
C TYR A 17 -4.93 2.98 -10.46
N PHE A 18 -6.23 2.67 -10.54
CA PHE A 18 -6.93 2.52 -11.81
C PHE A 18 -7.49 3.83 -12.36
N ALA A 19 -7.86 4.78 -11.50
CA ALA A 19 -8.47 6.06 -11.90
C ALA A 19 -7.46 7.20 -12.12
N ALA A 20 -6.20 7.02 -11.72
CA ALA A 20 -5.21 8.09 -11.81
C ALA A 20 -4.68 8.34 -13.22
N SER A 21 -4.59 9.63 -13.57
CA SER A 21 -4.05 10.12 -14.83
C SER A 21 -2.52 10.24 -14.86
N THR A 22 -1.85 10.11 -13.70
CA THR A 22 -0.39 10.25 -13.61
C THR A 22 0.27 9.00 -13.03
N PRO A 23 1.44 8.58 -13.54
CA PRO A 23 2.18 7.42 -13.03
C PRO A 23 2.49 7.52 -11.52
N ARG A 24 2.73 8.73 -11.02
CA ARG A 24 2.97 9.01 -9.59
C ARG A 24 1.76 8.65 -8.73
N VAL A 25 0.57 9.12 -9.09
CA VAL A 25 -0.64 8.82 -8.31
C VAL A 25 -1.00 7.33 -8.41
N ARG A 26 -0.73 6.69 -9.55
CA ARG A 26 -0.82 5.23 -9.67
C ARG A 26 0.13 4.53 -8.69
N LEU A 27 1.39 4.93 -8.62
CA LEU A 27 2.37 4.39 -7.65
C LEU A 27 1.87 4.47 -6.20
N HIS A 28 1.38 5.63 -5.78
CA HIS A 28 0.84 5.80 -4.43
C HIS A 28 -0.43 4.98 -4.19
N GLY A 29 -1.31 4.88 -5.19
CA GLY A 29 -2.48 4.00 -5.15
C GLY A 29 -2.10 2.54 -4.95
N LEU A 30 -1.10 2.04 -5.69
CA LEU A 30 -0.60 0.68 -5.54
C LEU A 30 0.02 0.44 -4.16
N GLN A 31 0.80 1.40 -3.64
CA GLN A 31 1.36 1.32 -2.29
C GLN A 31 0.26 1.24 -1.22
N ALA A 32 -0.77 2.09 -1.32
CA ALA A 32 -1.91 2.06 -0.42
C ALA A 32 -2.71 0.75 -0.53
N ALA A 33 -2.87 0.22 -1.75
CA ALA A 33 -3.54 -1.05 -2.01
C ALA A 33 -2.81 -2.21 -1.33
N LEU A 34 -1.50 -2.32 -1.58
CA LEU A 34 -0.66 -3.38 -1.04
C LEU A 34 -0.55 -3.29 0.48
N LEU A 35 -0.30 -2.09 1.02
CA LEU A 35 -0.21 -1.90 2.47
C LEU A 35 -1.55 -2.19 3.15
N GLY A 36 -2.66 -1.76 2.54
CA GLY A 36 -4.01 -2.05 3.02
C GLY A 36 -4.38 -3.52 3.04
N ALA A 37 -3.81 -4.33 2.13
CA ALA A 37 -4.00 -5.78 2.12
C ALA A 37 -3.01 -6.51 3.06
N LEU A 38 -1.74 -6.09 3.05
CA LEU A 38 -0.67 -6.71 3.84
C LEU A 38 -0.86 -6.50 5.34
N TRP A 39 -1.29 -5.31 5.76
CA TRP A 39 -1.43 -5.01 7.18
C TRP A 39 -2.43 -5.95 7.91
N PRO A 40 -3.70 -6.11 7.48
CA PRO A 40 -4.61 -7.06 8.11
C PRO A 40 -4.13 -8.51 8.01
N ALA A 41 -3.52 -8.91 6.88
CA ALA A 41 -2.96 -10.25 6.73
C ALA A 41 -1.82 -10.52 7.74
N SER A 42 -0.95 -9.54 7.96
CA SER A 42 0.15 -9.60 8.92
C SER A 42 -0.36 -9.66 10.36
N LEU A 43 -1.39 -8.88 10.69
CA LEU A 43 -2.03 -8.91 12.01
C LEU A 43 -2.67 -10.27 12.29
N TYR A 44 -3.36 -10.82 11.29
CA TYR A 44 -3.96 -12.16 11.39
C TYR A 44 -2.89 -13.23 11.60
N ALA A 45 -1.79 -13.19 10.84
CA ALA A 45 -0.66 -14.10 11.02
C ALA A 45 0.00 -13.93 12.40
N GLY A 46 0.23 -12.69 12.84
CA GLY A 46 0.82 -12.38 14.14
C GLY A 46 -0.03 -12.88 15.32
N ALA A 47 -1.36 -12.76 15.21
CA ALA A 47 -2.30 -13.24 16.22
C ALA A 47 -2.26 -14.76 16.42
N ARG A 48 -1.83 -15.51 15.39
CA ARG A 48 -1.63 -16.97 15.48
C ARG A 48 -0.33 -17.35 16.19
N VAL A 49 0.62 -16.41 16.31
CA VAL A 49 1.92 -16.63 16.97
C VAL A 49 1.84 -16.20 18.43
N SER A 50 1.52 -14.92 18.69
CA SER A 50 1.32 -14.40 20.05
C SER A 50 0.71 -13.00 20.05
N PRO A 51 0.13 -12.55 21.19
CA PRO A 51 -0.32 -11.17 21.34
C PRO A 51 0.81 -10.13 21.13
N GLY A 52 2.02 -10.42 21.61
CA GLY A 52 3.17 -9.52 21.48
C GLY A 52 3.59 -9.32 20.02
N VAL A 53 3.60 -10.38 19.21
CA VAL A 53 3.89 -10.29 17.77
C VAL A 53 2.85 -9.43 17.05
N THR A 54 1.56 -9.57 17.41
CA THR A 54 0.49 -8.73 16.85
C THR A 54 0.71 -7.24 17.15
N GLN A 55 1.13 -6.90 18.38
CA GLN A 55 1.44 -5.51 18.75
C GLN A 55 2.64 -4.96 17.97
N VAL A 56 3.71 -5.76 17.83
CA VAL A 56 4.88 -5.37 17.02
C VAL A 56 4.48 -5.13 15.57
N VAL A 57 3.71 -6.03 14.96
CA VAL A 57 3.19 -5.87 13.59
C VAL A 57 2.38 -4.59 13.45
N PHE A 58 1.50 -4.30 14.41
CA PHE A 58 0.70 -3.08 14.41
C PHE A 58 1.58 -1.82 14.40
N VAL A 59 2.58 -1.75 15.28
CA VAL A 59 3.49 -0.60 15.38
C VAL A 59 4.33 -0.45 14.12
N VAL A 60 4.93 -1.53 13.62
CA VAL A 60 5.80 -1.51 12.43
C VAL A 60 5.02 -1.06 11.20
N MET A 61 3.84 -1.63 10.96
CA MET A 61 3.00 -1.24 9.82
C MET A 61 2.47 0.19 9.94
N GLY A 62 2.18 0.64 11.16
CA GLY A 62 1.84 2.04 11.44
C GLY A 62 2.98 3.00 11.09
N VAL A 63 4.21 2.69 11.47
CA VAL A 63 5.38 3.49 11.10
C VAL A 63 5.59 3.51 9.58
N ILE A 64 5.48 2.36 8.91
CA ILE A 64 5.58 2.28 7.44
C ILE A 64 4.53 3.19 6.78
N TRP A 65 3.28 3.14 7.25
CA TRP A 65 2.21 3.97 6.73
C TRP A 65 2.50 5.46 6.91
N LEU A 66 2.96 5.88 8.09
CA LEU A 66 3.33 7.28 8.36
C LEU A 66 4.49 7.75 7.46
N VAL A 67 5.50 6.91 7.23
CA VAL A 67 6.62 7.23 6.33
C VAL A 67 6.14 7.40 4.90
N VAL A 68 5.22 6.56 4.43
CA VAL A 68 4.61 6.68 3.09
C VAL A 68 3.81 7.98 2.98
N MET A 69 2.98 8.30 3.97
CA MET A 69 2.20 9.54 4.01
C MET A 69 3.09 10.78 4.04
N ALA A 70 4.12 10.79 4.90
CA ALA A 70 5.06 11.90 4.99
C ALA A 70 5.85 12.10 3.69
N SER A 71 6.27 11.02 3.04
CA SER A 71 6.98 11.10 1.75
C SER A 71 6.08 11.65 0.65
N ALA A 72 4.83 11.17 0.57
CA ALA A 72 3.84 11.70 -0.35
C ALA A 72 3.56 13.19 -0.13
N ALA A 73 3.41 13.61 1.14
CA ALA A 73 3.21 15.02 1.49
C ALA A 73 4.42 15.91 1.14
N LEU A 74 5.63 15.37 1.21
CA LEU A 74 6.87 16.04 0.80
C LEU A 74 7.12 15.98 -0.72
N GLY A 75 6.21 15.38 -1.49
CA GLY A 75 6.37 15.18 -2.94
C GLY A 75 7.50 14.20 -3.30
N LYS A 76 8.01 13.44 -2.34
CA LYS A 76 9.06 12.43 -2.50
C LYS A 76 8.43 11.08 -2.86
N ASP A 77 8.89 10.52 -3.97
CA ASP A 77 8.47 9.20 -4.40
C ASP A 77 9.32 8.14 -3.67
N LEU A 78 8.71 7.36 -2.78
CA LEU A 78 9.34 6.16 -2.22
C LEU A 78 9.31 5.06 -3.27
N TRP A 79 10.38 4.96 -4.06
CA TRP A 79 10.50 3.92 -5.07
C TRP A 79 10.75 2.58 -4.38
N LEU A 80 9.80 1.66 -4.49
CA LEU A 80 10.04 0.25 -4.18
C LEU A 80 10.97 -0.32 -5.27
N PRO A 81 12.12 -0.91 -4.91
CA PRO A 81 13.01 -1.50 -5.90
C PRO A 81 12.26 -2.58 -6.70
N GLY A 82 12.13 -2.34 -8.02
CA GLY A 82 11.43 -3.25 -8.96
C GLY A 82 10.07 -2.78 -9.47
N VAL A 83 9.34 -1.93 -8.73
CA VAL A 83 7.99 -1.47 -9.15
C VAL A 83 8.06 -0.50 -10.33
N GLY A 84 9.12 0.31 -10.39
CA GLY A 84 9.38 1.22 -11.51
C GLY A 84 9.46 0.54 -12.88
N ARG A 85 10.14 -0.63 -12.94
CA ARG A 85 10.28 -1.42 -14.16
C ARG A 85 8.98 -2.14 -14.56
N LEU A 86 8.12 -2.44 -13.59
CA LEU A 86 6.83 -3.07 -13.87
C LEU A 86 5.84 -2.04 -14.43
N LEU A 87 5.84 -0.81 -13.91
CA LEU A 87 4.98 0.26 -14.38
C LEU A 87 5.37 0.79 -15.75
N THR A 88 6.67 0.89 -16.05
CA THR A 88 7.12 1.22 -17.41
C THR A 88 6.70 0.14 -18.40
N ARG A 89 6.85 -1.16 -18.07
CA ARG A 89 6.38 -2.26 -18.93
C ARG A 89 4.86 -2.28 -19.16
N VAL A 90 4.07 -1.87 -18.16
CA VAL A 90 2.61 -1.76 -18.30
C VAL A 90 2.22 -0.51 -19.10
N SER A 91 2.99 0.58 -18.98
CA SER A 91 2.78 1.81 -19.75
C SER A 91 3.28 1.71 -21.20
N ASP A 92 4.26 0.84 -21.47
CA ASP A 92 4.80 0.53 -22.81
C ASP A 92 3.95 -0.49 -23.60
N ARG A 93 2.75 -0.84 -23.12
CA ARG A 93 1.73 -1.48 -23.96
C ARG A 93 0.79 -0.41 -24.51
N PRO A 94 1.08 0.19 -25.68
CA PRO A 94 0.07 0.94 -26.41
C PRO A 94 -0.99 -0.04 -26.91
N GLY A 95 -2.26 0.26 -26.63
CA GLY A 95 -3.40 -0.34 -27.33
C GLY A 95 -3.89 -1.69 -26.82
N ARG A 96 -4.94 -1.63 -25.99
CA ARG A 96 -6.21 -2.27 -26.34
C ARG A 96 -7.32 -1.24 -26.21
#